data_AF-A0A537KNI8-F1
#
_entry.id   AF-A0A537KNI8-F1
#
_cell.length_a   1.000
_cell.length_b   1.000
_cell.length_c   1.000
_cell.angle_alpha   90.00
_cell.angle_beta   90.00
_cell.angle_gamma   90.00
#
_symmetry.space_group_name_H-M   'P 1'
#
loop_
_entity.id
_entity.type
_entity.pdbx_description
1 polymer ?
#
loop_
_entity_poly.entity_id
_entity_poly.type
_entity_poly.pdbx_seq_one_letter_code
_entity_poly.pdbx_strand_id
1 'polypeptide(L)'
;MVEHRREKEYMVSLVDDLKNDSAFLALSINKLIPYHLGWLDSTLHLFRSPDLKGKDRLIYQAFMLGTAWGYNFHPTERTLSQLHTEGFHLIRNKNATNIIGQLESQYKFFNSQTREFSESMQNELDLSAWVFADREVTFQIGNTAFQNFSDSASVELQLSDVPTSATINFQNKEGIKSYVDKLEQYGFYLEYAIKLGQAALLREITIAIGTLKKEYHLK
;
A
#
# COMPACT_ATOMS: atom_id res chain seq x y z
N MET A 1 -39.94 13.12 -6.35
CA MET A 1 -39.50 13.61 -5.03
C MET A 1 -38.73 12.54 -4.25
N VAL A 2 -39.28 11.33 -4.10
CA VAL A 2 -38.60 10.20 -3.40
C VAL A 2 -37.31 9.75 -4.10
N GLU A 3 -37.30 9.65 -5.43
CA GLU A 3 -36.11 9.24 -6.19
C GLU A 3 -34.95 10.24 -6.08
N HIS A 4 -35.21 11.55 -6.24
CA HIS A 4 -34.19 12.58 -6.05
C HIS A 4 -33.61 12.60 -4.63
N ARG A 5 -34.42 12.27 -3.62
CA ARG A 5 -33.94 12.15 -2.24
C ARG A 5 -33.00 10.95 -2.08
N ARG A 6 -33.37 9.79 -2.63
CA ARG A 6 -32.53 8.58 -2.62
C ARG A 6 -31.22 8.78 -3.37
N GLU A 7 -31.27 9.41 -4.53
CA GLU A 7 -30.09 9.76 -5.33
C GLU A 7 -29.15 10.66 -4.51
N LYS A 8 -29.69 11.70 -3.84
CA LYS A 8 -28.89 12.56 -2.97
C LYS A 8 -28.29 11.82 -1.76
N GLU A 9 -29.05 10.95 -1.11
CA GLU A 9 -28.56 10.13 0.01
C GLU A 9 -27.43 9.19 -0.43
N TYR A 10 -27.55 8.58 -1.62
CA TYR A 10 -26.48 7.80 -2.23
C TYR A 10 -25.22 8.65 -2.48
N MET A 11 -25.37 9.86 -3.02
CA MET A 11 -24.22 10.76 -3.26
C MET A 11 -23.53 11.21 -1.97
N VAL A 12 -24.27 11.39 -0.88
CA VAL A 12 -23.68 11.64 0.44
C VAL A 12 -22.81 10.46 0.87
N SER A 13 -23.34 9.23 0.79
CA SER A 13 -22.58 8.03 1.16
C SER A 13 -21.32 7.87 0.31
N LEU A 14 -21.44 8.03 -1.01
CA LEU A 14 -20.31 7.93 -1.94
C LEU A 14 -19.25 8.99 -1.62
N VAL A 15 -19.64 10.23 -1.37
CA VAL A 15 -18.69 11.30 -1.01
C VAL A 15 -17.98 10.99 0.31
N ASP A 16 -18.66 10.40 1.29
CA ASP A 16 -18.03 10.02 2.55
C ASP A 16 -17.05 8.86 2.39
N ASP A 17 -17.36 7.88 1.53
CA ASP A 17 -16.41 6.82 1.15
C ASP A 17 -15.17 7.38 0.44
N LEU A 18 -15.37 8.28 -0.52
CA LEU A 18 -14.29 8.95 -1.24
C LEU A 18 -13.41 9.82 -0.32
N LYS A 19 -13.98 10.40 0.76
CA LYS A 19 -13.20 11.12 1.77
C LYS A 19 -12.28 10.18 2.55
N ASN A 20 -12.74 8.98 2.89
CA ASN A 20 -11.90 8.00 3.58
C ASN A 20 -10.77 7.51 2.68
N ASP A 21 -11.07 7.18 1.43
CA ASP A 21 -10.06 6.76 0.44
C ASP A 21 -9.03 7.87 0.19
N SER A 22 -9.47 9.12 0.01
CA SER A 22 -8.56 10.26 -0.18
C SER A 22 -7.71 10.55 1.06
N ALA A 23 -8.26 10.40 2.28
CA ALA A 23 -7.50 10.54 3.51
C ALA A 23 -6.40 9.47 3.62
N PHE A 24 -6.72 8.21 3.30
CA PHE A 24 -5.72 7.15 3.29
C PHE A 24 -4.65 7.38 2.21
N LEU A 25 -5.04 7.73 0.98
CA LEU A 25 -4.08 8.02 -0.10
C LEU A 25 -3.15 9.17 0.28
N ALA A 26 -3.69 10.24 0.87
CA ALA A 26 -2.87 11.34 1.37
C ALA A 26 -1.91 10.91 2.47
N LEU A 27 -2.35 10.06 3.41
CA LEU A 27 -1.49 9.46 4.44
C LEU A 27 -0.39 8.60 3.80
N SER A 28 -0.75 7.77 2.82
CA SER A 28 0.18 6.86 2.15
C SER A 28 1.27 7.61 1.39
N ILE A 29 0.89 8.57 0.54
CA ILE A 29 1.81 9.37 -0.27
C ILE A 29 2.75 10.21 0.58
N ASN A 30 2.24 10.86 1.63
CA ASN A 30 3.01 11.85 2.39
C ASN A 30 3.78 11.27 3.58
N LYS A 31 3.38 10.10 4.08
CA LYS A 31 3.96 9.50 5.29
C LYS A 31 4.41 8.06 5.08
N LEU A 32 3.51 7.16 4.69
CA LEU A 32 3.81 5.73 4.72
C LEU A 32 4.84 5.32 3.66
N ILE A 33 4.66 5.77 2.41
CA ILE A 33 5.61 5.48 1.32
C ILE A 33 7.00 6.07 1.60
N PRO A 34 7.15 7.37 1.96
CA PRO A 34 8.46 7.92 2.31
C PRO A 34 9.11 7.21 3.51
N TYR A 35 8.34 6.87 4.54
CA TYR A 35 8.84 6.11 5.68
C TYR A 35 9.37 4.73 5.27
N HIS A 36 8.62 4.02 4.42
CA HIS A 36 9.02 2.70 3.94
C HIS A 36 10.22 2.76 3.00
N LEU A 37 10.32 3.76 2.12
CA LEU A 37 11.51 3.99 1.29
C LEU A 37 12.76 4.18 2.16
N GLY A 38 12.66 4.90 3.28
CA GLY A 38 13.75 5.01 4.25
C GLY A 38 14.20 3.65 4.82
N TRP A 39 13.26 2.73 5.06
CA TRP A 39 13.59 1.36 5.47
C TRP A 39 14.23 0.54 4.36
N LEU A 40 13.74 0.67 3.12
CA LEU A 40 14.35 0.04 1.94
C LEU A 40 15.79 0.50 1.76
N ASP A 41 16.04 1.81 1.81
CA ASP A 41 17.39 2.39 1.72
C ASP A 41 18.32 1.90 2.84
N SER A 42 17.81 1.87 4.08
CA SER A 42 18.57 1.36 5.23
C SER A 42 18.92 -0.12 5.08
N THR A 43 17.98 -0.90 4.54
CA THR A 43 18.16 -2.33 4.29
C THR A 43 19.20 -2.56 3.19
N LEU A 44 19.08 -1.85 2.06
CA LEU A 44 20.07 -1.88 0.99
C LEU A 44 21.46 -1.48 1.48
N HIS A 45 21.56 -0.42 2.30
CA HIS A 45 22.81 0.01 2.88
C HIS A 45 23.43 -1.07 3.77
N LEU A 46 22.63 -1.73 4.62
CA LEU A 46 23.09 -2.81 5.47
C LEU A 46 23.67 -3.96 4.64
N PHE A 47 22.91 -4.46 3.66
CA PHE A 47 23.32 -5.58 2.80
C PHE A 47 24.53 -5.26 1.90
N ARG A 48 24.73 -3.99 1.56
CA ARG A 48 25.91 -3.52 0.80
C ARG A 48 27.13 -3.26 1.69
N SER A 49 26.99 -3.32 3.01
CA SER A 49 28.12 -3.08 3.91
C SER A 49 29.17 -4.20 3.79
N PRO A 50 30.47 -3.88 3.87
CA PRO A 50 31.55 -4.85 3.61
C PRO A 50 31.65 -5.95 4.67
N ASP A 51 31.05 -5.76 5.84
CA ASP A 51 31.04 -6.76 6.92
C ASP A 51 29.61 -6.97 7.45
N LEU A 52 29.03 -8.10 7.09
CA LEU A 52 27.72 -8.55 7.57
C LEU A 52 27.83 -9.50 8.76
N LYS A 53 29.04 -9.95 9.12
CA LYS A 53 29.23 -11.00 10.12
C LYS A 53 28.79 -10.50 11.50
N GLY A 54 27.96 -11.29 12.18
CA GLY A 54 27.41 -10.92 13.50
C GLY A 54 26.31 -9.87 13.45
N LYS A 55 25.85 -9.47 12.26
CA LYS A 55 24.72 -8.54 12.07
C LYS A 55 23.41 -9.29 11.78
N ASP A 56 23.33 -10.57 12.07
CA ASP A 56 22.19 -11.45 11.76
C ASP A 56 20.87 -10.83 12.21
N ARG A 57 20.80 -10.39 13.47
CA ARG A 57 19.58 -9.78 14.04
C ARG A 57 19.22 -8.44 13.40
N LEU A 58 20.23 -7.63 13.04
CA LEU A 58 20.02 -6.36 12.33
C LEU A 58 19.49 -6.62 10.92
N ILE A 59 19.95 -7.67 10.26
CA ILE A 59 19.44 -8.07 8.95
C ILE A 59 17.98 -8.49 9.05
N TYR A 60 17.64 -9.32 10.04
CA TYR A 60 16.24 -9.67 10.32
C TYR A 60 15.37 -8.45 10.56
N GLN A 61 15.80 -7.53 11.41
CA GLN A 61 15.07 -6.29 11.66
C GLN A 61 14.89 -5.48 10.37
N ALA A 62 15.98 -5.28 9.62
CA ALA A 62 15.98 -4.47 8.41
C ALA A 62 15.04 -5.04 7.35
N PHE A 63 15.17 -6.33 7.00
CA PHE A 63 14.33 -6.89 5.95
C PHE A 63 12.86 -6.98 6.38
N MET A 64 12.56 -7.29 7.66
CA MET A 64 11.17 -7.35 8.14
C MET A 64 10.48 -5.99 8.12
N LEU A 65 11.20 -4.91 8.42
CA LEU A 65 10.69 -3.54 8.30
C LEU A 65 10.64 -3.09 6.84
N GLY A 66 11.63 -3.48 6.04
CA GLY A 66 11.70 -3.24 4.60
C GLY A 66 10.66 -3.99 3.79
N THR A 67 10.04 -5.04 4.34
CA THR A 67 8.92 -5.77 3.71
C THR A 67 7.59 -5.61 4.46
N ALA A 68 7.48 -4.59 5.32
CA ALA A 68 6.21 -4.21 5.91
C ALA A 68 5.33 -3.42 4.91
N TRP A 69 4.48 -4.11 4.15
CA TRP A 69 3.66 -3.57 3.04
C TRP A 69 2.46 -2.70 3.46
N GLY A 70 2.57 -1.97 4.57
CA GLY A 70 1.51 -1.21 5.24
C GLY A 70 0.86 -0.04 4.49
N TYR A 71 1.40 0.31 3.33
CA TYR A 71 0.98 1.46 2.53
C TYR A 71 0.15 1.06 1.31
N ASN A 72 -0.09 -0.25 1.13
CA ASN A 72 -0.93 -0.77 0.06
C ASN A 72 -2.34 -0.17 0.19
N PHE A 73 -2.77 0.52 -0.86
CA PHE A 73 -4.10 1.10 -0.91
C PHE A 73 -5.09 0.06 -1.38
N HIS A 74 -6.10 -0.18 -0.55
CA HIS A 74 -7.25 -0.98 -0.88
C HIS A 74 -8.49 -0.09 -0.78
N PRO A 75 -9.15 0.20 -1.92
CA PRO A 75 -10.45 0.87 -1.88
C PRO A 75 -11.40 0.07 -0.98
N THR A 76 -12.26 0.74 -0.22
CA THR A 76 -13.24 0.00 0.57
C THR A 76 -14.14 -0.84 -0.33
N GLU A 77 -14.56 -2.03 0.12
CA GLU A 77 -15.50 -2.88 -0.64
C GLU A 77 -16.78 -2.10 -0.99
N ARG A 78 -17.19 -1.19 -0.12
CA ARG A 78 -18.32 -0.29 -0.34
C ARG A 78 -18.04 0.71 -1.46
N THR A 79 -16.86 1.32 -1.52
CA THR A 79 -16.45 2.19 -2.64
C THR A 79 -16.49 1.41 -3.95
N LEU A 80 -15.91 0.21 -4.02
CA LEU A 80 -15.91 -0.60 -5.24
C LEU A 80 -17.32 -1.02 -5.66
N SER A 81 -18.15 -1.43 -4.70
CA SER A 81 -19.54 -1.80 -4.96
C SER A 81 -20.36 -0.62 -5.47
N GLN A 82 -20.19 0.57 -4.88
CA GLN A 82 -20.83 1.79 -5.32
C GLN A 82 -20.31 2.25 -6.69
N LEU A 83 -19.03 2.01 -6.99
CA LEU A 83 -18.42 2.34 -8.27
C LEU A 83 -18.79 1.36 -9.40
N HIS A 84 -19.21 0.13 -9.08
CA HIS A 84 -19.53 -0.91 -10.07
C HIS A 84 -21.02 -1.16 -10.27
N THR A 85 -21.90 -0.45 -9.57
CA THR A 85 -23.33 -0.81 -9.60
C THR A 85 -23.96 -0.49 -10.95
N GLU A 86 -24.66 -1.46 -11.54
CA GLU A 86 -25.56 -1.32 -12.72
C GLU A 86 -26.63 -0.20 -12.57
N GLY A 87 -26.66 0.50 -11.43
CA GLY A 87 -27.56 1.59 -11.07
C GLY A 87 -27.14 2.99 -11.52
N PHE A 88 -25.97 3.20 -12.14
CA PHE A 88 -25.60 4.55 -12.63
C PHE A 88 -26.53 5.07 -13.72
N HIS A 89 -27.20 4.17 -14.43
CA HIS A 89 -28.24 4.51 -15.40
C HIS A 89 -29.45 5.21 -14.76
N LEU A 90 -29.58 5.15 -13.43
CA LEU A 90 -30.64 5.81 -12.66
C LEU A 90 -30.22 7.19 -12.12
N ILE A 91 -28.91 7.53 -12.16
CA ILE A 91 -28.43 8.87 -11.83
C ILE A 91 -28.86 9.81 -12.95
N ARG A 92 -29.69 10.80 -12.62
CA ARG A 92 -30.24 11.72 -13.62
C ARG A 92 -29.25 12.84 -13.97
N ASN A 93 -28.36 13.16 -13.05
CA ASN A 93 -27.33 14.17 -13.27
C ASN A 93 -26.20 13.62 -14.15
N LYS A 94 -26.15 14.04 -15.41
CA LYS A 94 -25.14 13.60 -16.38
C LYS A 94 -23.70 13.91 -15.95
N ASN A 95 -23.45 15.03 -15.29
CA ASN A 95 -22.12 15.38 -14.81
C ASN A 95 -21.66 14.41 -13.72
N ALA A 96 -22.58 14.05 -12.81
CA ALA A 96 -22.32 13.06 -11.78
C ALA A 96 -22.05 11.66 -12.37
N THR A 97 -22.86 11.21 -13.34
CA THR A 97 -22.62 9.94 -14.03
C THR A 97 -21.26 9.93 -14.72
N ASN A 98 -20.90 11.01 -15.43
CA ASN A 98 -19.64 11.09 -16.15
C ASN A 98 -18.43 11.05 -15.21
N ILE A 99 -18.46 11.82 -14.11
CA ILE A 99 -17.32 11.88 -13.19
C ILE A 99 -17.16 10.57 -12.41
N ILE A 100 -18.26 9.89 -12.08
CA ILE A 100 -18.23 8.57 -11.44
C ILE A 100 -17.66 7.52 -12.39
N GLY A 101 -18.08 7.49 -13.66
CA GLY A 101 -17.54 6.54 -14.65
C GLY A 101 -16.06 6.77 -14.97
N GLN A 102 -15.62 8.04 -14.98
CA GLN A 102 -14.19 8.36 -15.06
C GLN A 102 -13.43 7.83 -13.84
N LEU A 103 -13.97 8.04 -12.64
CA LEU A 103 -13.37 7.56 -11.41
C LEU A 103 -13.29 6.03 -11.35
N GLU A 104 -14.36 5.32 -11.70
CA GLU A 104 -14.39 3.85 -11.80
C GLU A 104 -13.26 3.34 -12.70
N SER A 105 -13.07 3.98 -13.87
CA SER A 105 -12.00 3.62 -14.80
C SER A 105 -10.60 3.78 -14.18
N GLN A 106 -10.40 4.81 -13.36
CA GLN A 106 -9.14 5.06 -12.66
C GLN A 106 -8.88 4.04 -11.55
N TYR A 107 -9.90 3.71 -10.74
CA TYR A 107 -9.79 2.62 -9.76
C TYR A 107 -9.48 1.28 -10.43
N LYS A 108 -10.13 0.98 -11.56
CA LYS A 108 -9.86 -0.24 -12.32
C LYS A 108 -8.41 -0.29 -12.81
N PHE A 109 -7.92 0.80 -13.42
CA PHE A 109 -6.54 0.90 -13.87
C PHE A 109 -5.55 0.71 -12.72
N PHE A 110 -5.76 1.41 -11.60
CA PHE A 110 -4.92 1.31 -10.41
C PHE A 110 -4.89 -0.13 -9.87
N ASN A 111 -6.06 -0.74 -9.70
CA ASN A 111 -6.17 -2.09 -9.14
C ASN A 111 -5.59 -3.16 -10.08
N SER A 112 -5.91 -3.13 -11.36
CA SER A 112 -5.52 -4.21 -12.28
C SER A 112 -4.09 -4.09 -12.81
N GLN A 113 -3.48 -2.90 -12.77
CA GLN A 113 -2.13 -2.71 -13.30
C GLN A 113 -1.12 -2.42 -12.19
N THR A 114 -1.35 -1.37 -11.41
CA THR A 114 -0.38 -0.93 -10.40
C THR A 114 -0.35 -1.88 -9.21
N ARG A 115 -1.53 -2.22 -8.67
CA ARG A 115 -1.64 -3.03 -7.47
C ARG A 115 -1.21 -4.48 -7.72
N GLU A 116 -1.80 -5.17 -8.70
CA GLU A 116 -1.44 -6.57 -8.99
C GLU A 116 0.06 -6.76 -9.23
N PHE A 117 0.67 -5.85 -10.01
CA PHE A 117 2.11 -5.90 -10.25
C PHE A 117 2.92 -5.63 -8.97
N SER A 118 2.51 -4.64 -8.16
CA SER A 118 3.18 -4.35 -6.88
C SER A 118 3.12 -5.53 -5.91
N GLU A 119 1.96 -6.17 -5.77
CA GLU A 119 1.76 -7.33 -4.90
C GLU A 119 2.59 -8.53 -5.41
N SER A 120 2.71 -8.71 -6.73
CA SER A 120 3.62 -9.72 -7.29
C SER A 120 5.08 -9.47 -6.90
N MET A 121 5.57 -8.23 -7.02
CA MET A 121 6.94 -7.88 -6.63
C MET A 121 7.17 -8.05 -5.12
N GLN A 122 6.21 -7.64 -4.29
CA GLN A 122 6.24 -7.82 -2.83
C GLN A 122 6.34 -9.30 -2.45
N ASN A 123 5.50 -10.15 -3.06
CA ASN A 123 5.55 -11.60 -2.84
C ASN A 123 6.90 -12.19 -3.28
N GLU A 124 7.44 -11.78 -4.43
CA GLU A 124 8.74 -12.25 -4.91
C GLU A 124 9.90 -11.84 -4.01
N LEU A 125 9.80 -10.67 -3.37
CA LEU A 125 10.74 -10.19 -2.37
C LEU A 125 10.68 -11.04 -1.11
N ASP A 126 9.49 -11.23 -0.55
CA ASP A 126 9.27 -12.03 0.65
C ASP A 126 9.78 -13.47 0.49
N LEU A 127 9.47 -14.09 -0.65
CA LEU A 127 9.95 -15.43 -0.99
C LEU A 127 11.47 -15.48 -1.14
N SER A 128 12.09 -14.44 -1.70
CA SER A 128 13.54 -14.41 -1.85
C SER A 128 14.30 -14.23 -0.54
N ALA A 129 13.66 -13.66 0.50
CA ALA A 129 14.26 -13.58 1.84
C ALA A 129 14.44 -14.97 2.48
N TRP A 130 13.54 -15.93 2.20
CA TRP A 130 13.61 -17.29 2.76
C TRP A 130 14.83 -18.09 2.29
N VAL A 131 15.52 -17.61 1.26
CA VAL A 131 16.74 -18.23 0.72
C VAL A 131 17.93 -18.04 1.66
N PHE A 132 17.90 -16.99 2.50
CA PHE A 132 18.97 -16.68 3.45
C PHE A 132 18.50 -16.50 4.90
N ALA A 133 17.22 -16.29 5.14
CA ALA A 133 16.62 -16.16 6.47
C ALA A 133 15.84 -17.43 6.85
N ASP A 134 16.00 -17.86 8.10
CA ASP A 134 15.17 -18.90 8.72
C ASP A 134 13.69 -18.46 8.78
N ARG A 135 12.82 -19.32 8.25
CA ARG A 135 11.37 -19.09 8.14
C ARG A 135 10.68 -19.08 9.50
N GLU A 136 11.08 -19.94 10.43
CA GLU A 136 10.49 -20.02 11.77
C GLU A 136 10.81 -18.75 12.55
N VAL A 137 12.05 -18.27 12.47
CA VAL A 137 12.44 -16.98 13.07
C VAL A 137 11.64 -15.83 12.46
N THR A 138 11.50 -15.82 11.13
CA THR A 138 10.69 -14.82 10.40
C THR A 138 9.24 -14.82 10.89
N PHE A 139 8.64 -16.00 11.05
CA PHE A 139 7.27 -16.15 11.55
C PHE A 139 7.10 -15.65 13.00
N GLN A 140 8.06 -15.98 13.88
CA GLN A 140 8.06 -15.53 15.26
C GLN A 140 8.17 -14.00 15.39
N ILE A 141 9.07 -13.39 14.61
CA ILE A 141 9.20 -11.93 14.55
C ILE A 141 7.90 -11.33 14.01
N GLY A 142 7.34 -11.91 12.94
CA GLY A 142 6.10 -11.43 12.34
C GLY A 142 4.95 -11.38 13.36
N ASN A 143 4.76 -12.45 14.14
CA ASN A 143 3.75 -12.46 15.19
C ASN A 143 3.99 -11.36 16.23
N THR A 144 5.23 -11.07 16.61
CA THR A 144 5.55 -10.07 17.65
C THR A 144 5.44 -8.64 17.12
N ALA A 145 6.00 -8.37 15.95
CA ALA A 145 6.08 -7.05 15.34
C ALA A 145 4.73 -6.53 14.83
N PHE A 146 3.90 -7.43 14.29
CA PHE A 146 2.65 -7.04 13.63
C PHE A 146 1.41 -7.22 14.50
N GLN A 147 1.54 -7.71 15.74
CA GLN A 147 0.43 -7.85 16.69
C GLN A 147 -0.32 -6.53 16.96
N ASN A 148 0.37 -5.39 16.88
CA ASN A 148 -0.19 -4.04 17.13
C ASN A 148 -0.25 -3.17 15.86
N PHE A 149 -0.08 -3.78 14.67
CA PHE A 149 0.04 -3.05 13.42
C PHE A 149 -1.26 -2.36 12.98
N SER A 150 -2.42 -2.80 13.48
CA SER A 150 -3.70 -2.16 13.19
C SER A 150 -3.85 -0.76 13.76
N ASP A 151 -3.08 -0.43 14.81
CA ASP A 151 -3.32 0.75 15.64
C ASP A 151 -2.25 1.84 15.45
N SER A 152 -1.08 1.47 14.90
CA SER A 152 0.06 2.35 14.70
C SER A 152 0.34 2.51 13.21
N ALA A 153 0.43 3.75 12.72
CA ALA A 153 0.74 4.07 11.33
C ALA A 153 2.21 3.72 10.93
N SER A 154 2.85 2.78 11.63
CA SER A 154 4.23 2.35 11.48
C SER A 154 4.44 1.01 12.20
N VAL A 155 5.13 0.07 11.55
CA VAL A 155 5.66 -1.11 12.26
C VAL A 155 6.77 -0.65 13.19
N GLU A 156 6.68 -1.05 14.46
CA GLU A 156 7.76 -0.94 15.42
C GLU A 156 8.34 -2.33 15.65
N LEU A 157 9.58 -2.54 15.20
CA LEU A 157 10.34 -3.75 15.46
C LEU A 157 11.66 -3.36 16.10
N GLN A 158 11.84 -3.69 17.37
CA GLN A 158 13.08 -3.47 18.10
C GLN A 158 14.02 -4.65 17.91
N LEU A 159 15.33 -4.41 18.05
CA LEU A 159 16.31 -5.49 17.93
C LEU A 159 16.07 -6.57 19.00
N SER A 160 15.59 -6.19 20.19
CA SER A 160 15.20 -7.09 21.28
C SER A 160 14.15 -8.12 20.88
N ASP A 161 13.32 -7.82 19.90
CA ASP A 161 12.23 -8.67 19.44
C ASP A 161 12.73 -9.75 18.47
N VAL A 162 13.98 -9.60 17.98
CA VAL A 162 14.65 -10.58 17.14
C VAL A 162 15.40 -11.58 18.03
N PRO A 163 15.12 -12.91 17.93
CA PRO A 163 15.77 -13.92 18.74
C PRO A 163 17.31 -13.84 18.69
N THR A 164 17.98 -14.06 19.82
CA THR A 164 19.45 -14.06 19.86
C THR A 164 20.07 -15.23 19.09
N SER A 165 19.29 -16.29 18.85
CA SER A 165 19.67 -17.45 18.04
C SER A 165 19.44 -17.25 16.54
N ALA A 166 18.91 -16.10 16.12
CA ALA A 166 18.63 -15.84 14.70
C ALA A 166 19.92 -15.82 13.88
N THR A 167 19.94 -16.53 12.76
CA THR A 167 21.13 -16.66 11.90
C THR A 167 20.87 -16.36 10.43
N ILE A 168 21.80 -15.58 9.88
CA ILE A 168 22.18 -15.31 8.50
C ILE A 168 22.75 -16.47 7.67
N ASN A 169 22.10 -17.05 6.65
CA ASN A 169 22.83 -17.92 5.71
C ASN A 169 23.69 -17.11 4.72
N PHE A 170 24.80 -16.55 5.21
CA PHE A 170 25.73 -15.75 4.41
C PHE A 170 26.48 -16.53 3.32
N GLN A 171 26.43 -17.86 3.33
CA GLN A 171 27.02 -18.68 2.27
C GLN A 171 26.24 -18.53 0.96
N ASN A 172 24.95 -18.20 1.04
CA ASN A 172 24.10 -18.01 -0.13
C ASN A 172 24.21 -16.58 -0.71
N LYS A 173 25.41 -16.25 -1.21
CA LYS A 173 25.72 -14.93 -1.77
C LYS A 173 24.82 -14.57 -2.96
N GLU A 174 24.50 -15.55 -3.80
CA GLU A 174 23.62 -15.34 -4.96
C GLU A 174 22.19 -15.02 -4.55
N GLY A 175 21.63 -15.73 -3.55
CA GLY A 175 20.31 -15.46 -3.01
C GLY A 175 20.23 -14.06 -2.37
N ILE A 176 21.23 -13.68 -1.57
CA ILE A 176 21.32 -12.34 -0.98
C ILE A 176 21.40 -11.27 -2.08
N LYS A 177 22.24 -11.48 -3.10
CA LYS A 177 22.34 -10.56 -4.23
C LYS A 177 21.00 -10.42 -4.96
N SER A 178 20.32 -11.54 -5.24
CA SER A 178 19.02 -11.53 -5.90
C SER A 178 17.97 -10.77 -5.09
N TYR A 179 17.94 -10.94 -3.76
CA TYR A 179 17.07 -10.16 -2.88
C TYR A 179 17.38 -8.67 -2.95
N VAL A 180 18.65 -8.28 -2.86
CA VAL A 180 19.09 -6.87 -2.95
C VAL A 180 18.69 -6.24 -4.30
N ASP A 181 18.92 -6.94 -5.41
CA ASP A 181 18.56 -6.46 -6.75
C ASP A 181 17.04 -6.24 -6.88
N LYS A 182 16.23 -7.19 -6.37
CA LYS A 182 14.77 -7.06 -6.32
C LYS A 182 14.32 -5.90 -5.43
N LEU A 183 14.99 -5.68 -4.30
CA LEU A 183 14.64 -4.65 -3.33
C LEU A 183 14.89 -3.26 -3.93
N GLU A 184 15.99 -3.09 -4.66
CA GLU A 184 16.30 -1.88 -5.41
C GLU A 184 15.30 -1.63 -6.54
N GLN A 185 14.96 -2.65 -7.32
CA GLN A 185 13.94 -2.55 -8.36
C GLN A 185 12.58 -2.14 -7.78
N TYR A 186 12.20 -2.74 -6.66
CA TYR A 186 10.96 -2.42 -5.97
C TYR A 186 10.96 -1.01 -5.39
N GLY A 187 12.05 -0.57 -4.76
CA GLY A 187 12.18 0.81 -4.26
C GLY A 187 11.97 1.85 -5.37
N PHE A 188 12.55 1.61 -6.56
CA PHE A 188 12.28 2.43 -7.74
C PHE A 188 10.80 2.38 -8.14
N TYR A 189 10.21 1.19 -8.24
CA TYR A 189 8.80 1.05 -8.62
C TYR A 189 7.84 1.71 -7.61
N LEU A 190 8.14 1.62 -6.31
CA LEU A 190 7.37 2.24 -5.25
C LEU A 190 7.35 3.77 -5.36
N GLU A 191 8.53 4.40 -5.51
CA GLU A 191 8.63 5.86 -5.61
C GLU A 191 8.03 6.40 -6.91
N TYR A 192 8.22 5.71 -8.04
CA TYR A 192 7.83 6.26 -9.34
C TYR A 192 6.50 5.75 -9.89
N ALA A 193 6.13 4.50 -9.65
CA ALA A 193 4.88 3.94 -10.18
C ALA A 193 3.75 3.99 -9.13
N ILE A 194 3.97 3.42 -7.94
CA ILE A 194 2.93 3.30 -6.92
C ILE A 194 2.55 4.68 -6.39
N LYS A 195 3.53 5.47 -5.94
CA LYS A 195 3.27 6.81 -5.37
C LYS A 195 2.64 7.76 -6.38
N LEU A 196 3.11 7.78 -7.63
CA LEU A 196 2.50 8.59 -8.69
C LEU A 196 1.09 8.10 -9.05
N GLY A 197 0.88 6.78 -9.12
CA GLY A 197 -0.44 6.20 -9.34
C GLY A 197 -1.44 6.57 -8.24
N GLN A 198 -1.02 6.50 -6.97
CA GLN A 198 -1.81 6.94 -5.83
C GLN A 198 -2.10 8.45 -5.88
N ALA A 199 -1.11 9.27 -6.26
CA ALA A 199 -1.29 10.72 -6.40
C ALA A 199 -2.27 11.08 -7.53
N ALA A 200 -2.20 10.38 -8.66
CA ALA A 200 -3.15 10.52 -9.75
C ALA A 200 -4.57 10.13 -9.29
N LEU A 201 -4.73 8.99 -8.62
CA LEU A 201 -6.02 8.55 -8.10
C LEU A 201 -6.58 9.54 -7.06
N LEU A 202 -5.76 10.05 -6.15
CA LEU A 202 -6.15 11.06 -5.17
C LEU A 202 -6.67 12.34 -5.84
N ARG A 203 -6.03 12.79 -6.93
CA ARG A 203 -6.49 13.93 -7.71
C ARG A 203 -7.87 13.68 -8.30
N GLU A 204 -8.09 12.51 -8.91
CA GLU A 204 -9.37 12.15 -9.53
C GLU A 204 -10.49 12.02 -8.48
N ILE A 205 -10.20 11.42 -7.32
CA ILE A 205 -11.12 11.38 -6.17
C ILE A 205 -11.49 12.81 -5.73
N THR A 206 -10.51 13.71 -5.64
CA THR A 206 -10.73 15.10 -5.22
C THR A 206 -11.65 15.84 -6.21
N ILE A 207 -11.45 15.64 -7.51
CA ILE A 207 -12.29 16.22 -8.57
C ILE A 207 -13.71 15.65 -8.47
N ALA A 208 -13.86 14.34 -8.26
CA ALA A 208 -15.14 13.68 -8.09
C ALA A 208 -15.90 14.22 -6.89
N ILE A 209 -15.27 14.30 -5.71
CA ILE A 209 -15.87 14.90 -4.51
C ILE A 209 -16.35 16.32 -4.79
N GLY A 210 -15.50 17.17 -5.38
CA GLY A 210 -15.86 18.56 -5.70
C GLY A 210 -17.07 18.67 -6.64
N THR A 211 -17.10 17.82 -7.66
CA THR A 211 -18.21 17.76 -8.62
C THR A 211 -19.50 17.30 -7.97
N LEU A 212 -19.47 16.19 -7.22
CA LEU A 212 -20.65 15.65 -6.55
C LEU A 212 -21.20 16.61 -5.48
N LYS A 213 -20.32 17.26 -4.71
CA LYS A 213 -20.74 18.29 -3.75
C LYS A 213 -21.46 19.45 -4.42
N LYS A 214 -20.93 19.93 -5.56
CA LYS A 214 -21.54 21.01 -6.34
C LYS A 214 -22.90 20.61 -6.91
N GLU A 215 -22.96 19.47 -7.58
CA GLU A 215 -24.15 18.99 -8.31
C GLU A 215 -25.32 18.61 -7.37
N TYR A 216 -25.03 18.18 -6.14
CA TYR A 216 -26.07 17.76 -5.17
C TYR A 216 -26.22 18.69 -3.96
N HIS A 217 -25.49 19.81 -3.93
CA HIS A 217 -25.46 20.77 -2.81
C HIS A 217 -25.15 20.06 -1.48
N LEU A 218 -24.05 19.31 -1.47
CA LEU A 218 -23.55 18.60 -0.28
C LEU A 218 -22.54 19.47 0.47
N LYS A 219 -22.36 19.22 1.76
CA LYS A 219 -21.37 19.89 2.61
C LYS A 219 -19.98 19.28 2.44
#